data_AF-A0A915BSE2-F1
#
_entry.id   AF-A0A915BSE2-F1
#
_cell.length_a   1.000
_cell.length_b   1.000
_cell.length_c   1.000
_cell.angle_alpha   90.00
_cell.angle_beta   90.00
_cell.angle_gamma   90.00
#
_symmetry.space_group_name_H-M   'P 1'
#
loop_
_entity.id
_entity.type
_entity.pdbx_description
1 polymer ?
#
loop_
_entity_poly.entity_id
_entity_poly.type
_entity_poly.pdbx_seq_one_letter_code
_entity_poly.pdbx_strand_id
1 'polypeptide(L)'
;MALYILRYCMRTLNKNIEWLHRKLATFDGYLLIDLPGQLELYSSDDCIANIIRMMEKWGHRVVTMHLSDSMYCSDAGKFISVVLSALAVTVNLEAAQVNVLSKMDLISHDLPFNEEFFKELPDLSKLTELVDENAMLSRYKAMNQSICSLINDFDLVSFIGVDVNCKKSMLKVLNAADMANGFALVEQADLRNIVFTHSDSH
;
A
#
# COMPACT_ATOMS: atom_id res chain seq x y z
N MET A 1 18.01 -14.71 -13.17
CA MET A 1 18.59 -13.88 -14.24
C MET A 1 17.82 -12.56 -14.41
N ALA A 2 16.49 -12.57 -14.54
CA ALA A 2 15.67 -11.34 -14.67
C ALA A 2 15.83 -10.34 -13.51
N LEU A 3 15.81 -10.82 -12.26
CA LEU A 3 16.01 -9.98 -11.06
C LEU A 3 17.32 -9.18 -11.10
N TYR A 4 18.41 -9.83 -11.55
CA TYR A 4 19.73 -9.19 -11.65
C TYR A 4 19.77 -8.10 -12.71
N ILE A 5 19.10 -8.32 -13.85
CA ILE A 5 18.99 -7.33 -14.92
C ILE A 5 18.25 -6.11 -14.41
N LEU A 6 17.12 -6.31 -13.74
CA LEU A 6 16.30 -5.21 -13.24
C LEU A 6 17.02 -4.43 -12.14
N ARG A 7 17.69 -5.13 -11.22
CA ARG A 7 18.56 -4.50 -10.21
C ARG A 7 19.68 -3.67 -10.86
N TYR A 8 20.30 -4.19 -11.93
CA TYR A 8 21.31 -3.45 -12.68
C TYR A 8 20.73 -2.19 -13.33
N CYS A 9 19.53 -2.28 -13.92
CA CYS A 9 18.82 -1.13 -14.48
C CYS A 9 18.54 -0.06 -13.41
N MET A 10 17.98 -0.43 -12.26
CA MET A 10 17.69 0.53 -11.17
C MET A 10 18.95 1.17 -10.62
N ARG A 11 20.03 0.41 -10.43
CA ARG A 11 21.35 0.95 -10.04
C ARG A 11 21.91 1.93 -11.07
N THR A 12 21.75 1.62 -12.35
CA THR A 12 22.24 2.48 -13.43
C THR A 12 21.43 3.78 -13.50
N LEU A 13 20.11 3.70 -13.35
CA LEU A 13 19.25 4.87 -13.24
C LEU A 13 19.62 5.72 -12.03
N ASN A 14 19.81 5.11 -10.87
CA ASN A 14 20.17 5.83 -9.64
C ASN A 14 21.53 6.54 -9.75
N LYS A 15 22.50 5.93 -10.45
CA LYS A 15 23.82 6.57 -10.73
C LYS A 15 23.75 7.71 -11.74
N ASN A 16 22.72 7.74 -12.58
CA ASN A 16 22.53 8.73 -13.64
C ASN A 16 21.18 9.45 -13.46
N ILE A 17 20.87 9.82 -12.22
CA ILE A 17 19.53 10.26 -11.80
C ILE A 17 19.10 11.55 -12.51
N GLU A 18 20.06 12.34 -13.00
CA GLU A 18 19.85 13.53 -13.82
C GLU A 18 19.14 13.22 -15.14
N TRP A 19 19.24 11.99 -15.66
CA TRP A 19 18.47 11.57 -16.84
C TRP A 19 16.98 11.58 -16.54
N LEU A 20 16.59 11.12 -15.35
CA LEU A 20 15.20 11.15 -14.90
C LEU A 20 14.78 12.59 -14.61
N HIS A 21 15.59 13.35 -13.85
CA HIS A 21 15.29 14.73 -13.50
C HIS A 21 14.96 15.59 -14.72
N ARG A 22 15.80 15.53 -15.77
CA ARG A 22 15.58 16.31 -17.00
C ARG A 22 14.29 15.95 -17.72
N LYS A 23 13.87 14.68 -17.67
CA LYS A 23 12.61 14.24 -18.28
C LYS A 23 11.40 14.68 -17.46
N LEU A 24 11.53 14.72 -16.13
CA LEU A 24 10.45 15.10 -15.24
C LEU A 24 10.31 16.63 -15.07
N ALA A 25 11.37 17.40 -15.30
CA ALA A 25 11.39 18.85 -15.09
C ALA A 25 10.34 19.63 -15.90
N THR A 26 9.88 19.08 -17.03
CA THR A 26 8.86 19.71 -17.88
C THR A 26 7.49 19.03 -17.78
N PHE A 27 7.35 18.01 -16.93
CA PHE A 27 6.12 17.25 -16.80
C PHE A 27 5.20 17.90 -15.76
N ASP A 28 3.94 18.09 -16.12
CA ASP A 28 2.89 18.59 -15.23
C ASP A 28 1.74 17.57 -15.19
N GLY A 29 1.23 17.28 -14.00
CA GLY A 29 0.19 16.28 -13.75
C GLY A 29 0.68 14.97 -13.09
N TYR A 30 -0.12 13.91 -13.24
CA TYR A 30 0.12 12.61 -12.60
C TYR A 30 1.08 11.73 -13.41
N LEU A 31 2.13 11.25 -12.76
CA LEU A 31 3.04 10.26 -13.32
C LEU A 31 2.83 8.91 -12.64
N LEU A 32 2.49 7.90 -13.43
CA LEU A 32 2.46 6.51 -12.97
C LEU A 32 3.77 5.83 -13.34
N ILE A 33 4.49 5.33 -12.34
CA ILE A 33 5.72 4.57 -12.51
C ILE A 33 5.42 3.12 -12.20
N ASP A 34 5.53 2.26 -13.20
CA ASP A 34 5.46 0.82 -13.00
C ASP A 34 6.80 0.34 -12.42
N LEU A 35 6.75 -0.12 -11.18
CA LEU A 35 7.92 -0.61 -10.45
C LEU A 35 7.98 -2.14 -10.49
N PRO A 36 9.18 -2.72 -10.34
CA PRO A 36 9.35 -4.17 -10.28
C PRO A 36 8.51 -4.84 -9.19
N GLY A 37 7.78 -5.92 -9.49
CA GLY A 37 6.97 -6.62 -8.48
C GLY A 37 7.74 -7.48 -7.47
N GLN A 38 9.07 -7.62 -7.58
CA GLN A 38 9.86 -8.51 -6.74
C GLN A 38 10.33 -7.82 -5.45
N LEU A 39 9.91 -8.33 -4.29
CA LEU A 39 10.22 -7.74 -2.99
C LEU A 39 11.74 -7.65 -2.72
N GLU A 40 12.54 -8.57 -3.25
CA GLU A 40 13.99 -8.60 -3.05
C GLU A 40 14.73 -7.39 -3.64
N LEU A 41 14.09 -6.65 -4.55
CA LEU A 41 14.66 -5.42 -5.11
C LEU A 41 14.60 -4.25 -4.14
N TYR A 42 13.67 -4.30 -3.20
CA TYR A 42 13.44 -3.24 -2.21
C TYR A 42 14.21 -3.48 -0.92
N SER A 43 14.50 -4.73 -0.58
CA SER A 43 15.18 -5.09 0.68
C SER A 43 16.71 -5.16 0.58
N SER A 44 17.27 -5.23 -0.63
CA SER A 44 18.71 -5.52 -0.82
C SER A 44 19.55 -4.33 -1.31
N ASP A 45 18.90 -3.23 -1.72
CA ASP A 45 19.58 -2.05 -2.25
C ASP A 45 18.69 -0.81 -2.13
N ASP A 46 19.20 0.26 -1.51
CA ASP A 46 18.48 1.51 -1.31
C ASP A 46 18.27 2.31 -2.60
N CYS A 47 18.61 1.77 -3.78
CA CYS A 47 18.50 2.46 -5.06
C CYS A 47 17.10 3.02 -5.33
N ILE A 48 16.04 2.26 -5.03
CA ILE A 48 14.66 2.70 -5.28
C ILE A 48 14.25 3.78 -4.28
N ALA A 49 14.53 3.57 -2.99
CA ALA A 49 14.29 4.57 -1.95
C ALA A 49 15.04 5.88 -2.25
N ASN A 50 16.28 5.82 -2.73
CA ASN A 50 17.03 7.00 -3.11
C ASN A 50 16.43 7.71 -4.33
N ILE A 51 15.94 6.98 -5.34
CA ILE A 51 15.23 7.57 -6.48
C ILE A 51 13.99 8.32 -6.00
N ILE A 52 13.18 7.72 -5.12
CA ILE A 52 12.00 8.36 -4.52
C ILE A 52 12.38 9.63 -3.77
N ARG A 53 13.36 9.55 -2.85
CA ARG A 53 13.86 10.72 -2.10
C ARG A 53 14.38 11.83 -3.03
N MET A 54 15.01 11.49 -4.16
CA MET A 54 15.45 12.50 -5.14
C MET A 54 14.27 13.17 -5.83
N MET A 55 13.25 12.40 -6.23
CA MET A 55 12.03 12.95 -6.82
C MET A 55 11.32 13.90 -5.85
N GLU A 56 11.22 13.54 -4.57
CA GLU A 56 10.67 14.42 -3.53
C GLU A 56 11.48 15.70 -3.37
N LYS A 57 12.82 15.63 -3.41
CA LYS A 57 13.69 16.81 -3.39
C LYS A 57 13.51 17.73 -4.59
N TRP A 58 13.12 17.20 -5.75
CA TRP A 58 12.78 18.01 -6.92
C TRP A 58 11.38 18.65 -6.83
N GLY A 59 10.65 18.39 -5.74
CA GLY A 59 9.32 18.94 -5.48
C GLY A 59 8.18 18.05 -5.96
N HIS A 60 8.46 16.82 -6.41
CA HIS A 60 7.40 15.87 -6.74
C HIS A 60 6.79 15.30 -5.47
N ARG A 61 5.47 15.13 -5.46
CA ARG A 61 4.75 14.44 -4.39
C ARG A 61 4.65 12.98 -4.77
N VAL A 62 5.29 12.11 -4.00
CA VAL A 62 5.36 10.69 -4.30
C VAL A 62 4.47 9.91 -3.33
N VAL A 63 3.75 8.94 -3.87
CA VAL A 63 3.02 7.93 -3.09
C VAL A 63 3.24 6.57 -3.73
N THR A 64 3.46 5.57 -2.90
CA THR A 64 3.61 4.18 -3.31
C THR A 64 2.24 3.50 -3.28
N MET A 65 1.87 2.87 -4.39
CA MET A 65 0.65 2.06 -4.46
C MET A 65 1.04 0.58 -4.33
N HIS A 66 0.76 -0.04 -3.18
CA HIS A 66 1.02 -1.47 -2.97
C HIS A 66 -0.19 -2.30 -3.40
N LEU A 67 -0.08 -2.93 -4.57
CA LEU A 67 -1.15 -3.76 -5.14
C LEU A 67 -1.00 -5.22 -4.67
N SER A 68 -2.04 -5.76 -4.05
CA SER A 68 -2.14 -7.17 -3.65
C SER A 68 -3.34 -7.83 -4.35
N ASP A 69 -3.23 -9.11 -4.70
CA ASP A 69 -4.37 -9.83 -5.30
C ASP A 69 -5.41 -10.11 -4.21
N SER A 70 -6.66 -9.74 -4.45
CA SER A 70 -7.74 -9.93 -3.51
C SER A 70 -8.02 -11.42 -3.21
N MET A 71 -7.64 -12.34 -4.10
CA MET A 71 -7.76 -13.78 -3.86
C MET A 71 -6.88 -14.29 -2.69
N TYR A 72 -5.82 -13.58 -2.32
CA TYR A 72 -5.02 -13.91 -1.12
C TYR A 72 -5.79 -13.69 0.18
N CYS A 73 -6.89 -12.96 0.10
CA CYS A 73 -7.73 -12.67 1.25
C CYS A 73 -8.70 -13.83 1.56
N SER A 74 -8.72 -14.91 0.79
CA SER A 74 -9.58 -16.07 1.04
C SER A 74 -9.12 -16.95 2.21
N ASP A 75 -7.88 -16.78 2.69
CA ASP A 75 -7.26 -17.58 3.74
C ASP A 75 -6.45 -16.67 4.68
N ALA A 76 -6.56 -16.91 5.99
CA ALA A 76 -5.96 -16.05 7.00
C ALA A 76 -4.41 -16.02 6.90
N GLY A 77 -3.78 -17.16 6.61
CA GLY A 77 -2.32 -17.25 6.48
C GLY A 77 -1.80 -16.50 5.26
N LYS A 78 -2.51 -16.61 4.13
CA LYS A 78 -2.22 -15.82 2.93
C LYS A 78 -2.41 -14.32 3.18
N PHE A 79 -3.48 -13.94 3.87
CA PHE A 79 -3.71 -12.54 4.19
C PHE A 79 -2.63 -11.95 5.11
N ILE A 80 -2.19 -12.68 6.14
CA ILE A 80 -1.04 -12.27 6.97
C ILE A 80 0.20 -12.03 6.12
N SER A 81 0.47 -12.91 5.16
CA SER A 81 1.62 -12.77 4.26
C SER A 81 1.55 -11.49 3.43
N VAL A 82 0.34 -11.12 2.97
CA VAL A 82 0.08 -9.85 2.26
C VAL A 82 0.34 -8.65 3.16
N VAL A 83 -0.16 -8.66 4.39
CA VAL A 83 0.04 -7.57 5.35
C VAL A 83 1.52 -7.38 5.70
N LEU A 84 2.25 -8.48 5.98
CA LEU A 84 3.68 -8.43 6.27
C LEU A 84 4.49 -7.94 5.07
N SER A 85 4.11 -8.32 3.85
CA SER A 85 4.72 -7.82 2.63
C SER A 85 4.50 -6.31 2.48
N ALA A 86 3.26 -5.84 2.68
CA ALA A 86 2.92 -4.42 2.61
C ALA A 86 3.75 -3.60 3.62
N LEU A 87 3.85 -4.08 4.87
CA LEU A 87 4.66 -3.45 5.91
C LEU A 87 6.15 -3.41 5.54
N ALA A 88 6.68 -4.51 5.01
CA ALA A 88 8.07 -4.57 4.57
C ALA A 88 8.36 -3.55 3.45
N VAL A 89 7.42 -3.35 2.50
CA VAL A 89 7.57 -2.34 1.45
C VAL A 89 7.56 -0.93 2.04
N THR A 90 6.62 -0.62 2.94
CA THR A 90 6.56 0.69 3.61
C THR A 90 7.88 1.04 4.30
N VAL A 91 8.44 0.09 5.05
CA VAL A 91 9.70 0.28 5.79
C VAL A 91 10.88 0.45 4.83
N ASN A 92 10.97 -0.37 3.78
CA ASN A 92 12.11 -0.35 2.86
C ASN A 92 12.11 0.87 1.91
N LEU A 93 10.92 1.36 1.52
CA LEU A 93 10.81 2.51 0.63
C LEU A 93 10.80 3.85 1.35
N GLU A 94 10.44 3.85 2.63
CA GLU A 94 10.31 5.07 3.45
C GLU A 94 9.40 6.14 2.82
N ALA A 95 8.38 5.71 2.09
CA ALA A 95 7.46 6.57 1.36
C ALA A 95 6.03 6.39 1.88
N ALA A 96 5.19 7.41 1.72
CA ALA A 96 3.75 7.26 1.93
C ALA A 96 3.22 6.13 1.04
N GLN A 97 2.46 5.20 1.63
CA GLN A 97 1.96 4.02 0.93
C GLN A 97 0.45 3.89 1.08
N VAL A 98 -0.22 3.54 -0.02
CA VAL A 98 -1.63 3.13 -0.04
C VAL A 98 -1.68 1.66 -0.43
N ASN A 99 -2.27 0.82 0.42
CA ASN A 99 -2.43 -0.60 0.13
C ASN A 99 -3.76 -0.84 -0.59
N VAL A 100 -3.71 -1.61 -1.67
CA VAL A 100 -4.85 -1.82 -2.55
C VAL A 100 -5.05 -3.31 -2.80
N LEU A 101 -6.26 -3.79 -2.61
CA LEU A 101 -6.66 -5.12 -3.04
C LEU A 101 -7.20 -5.04 -4.47
N SER A 102 -6.44 -5.60 -5.41
CA SER A 102 -6.75 -5.66 -6.82
C SER A 102 -7.67 -6.82 -7.17
N LYS A 103 -8.31 -6.73 -8.34
CA LYS A 103 -9.19 -7.78 -8.90
C LYS A 103 -10.39 -8.09 -8.01
N MET A 104 -10.94 -7.09 -7.32
CA MET A 104 -12.13 -7.29 -6.48
C MET A 104 -13.33 -7.80 -7.26
N ASP A 105 -13.36 -7.58 -8.58
CA ASP A 105 -14.35 -8.12 -9.51
C ASP A 105 -14.34 -9.65 -9.62
N LEU A 106 -13.23 -10.30 -9.24
CA LEU A 106 -13.09 -11.76 -9.30
C LEU A 106 -13.47 -12.48 -7.99
N ILE A 107 -13.72 -11.73 -6.93
CA ILE A 107 -14.14 -12.30 -5.65
C ILE A 107 -15.62 -12.73 -5.72
N SER A 108 -15.89 -13.98 -5.41
CA SER A 108 -17.25 -14.47 -5.15
C SER A 108 -17.76 -13.93 -3.81
N HIS A 109 -19.03 -13.55 -3.71
CA HIS A 109 -19.65 -13.06 -2.47
C HIS A 109 -19.69 -14.07 -1.30
N ASP A 110 -19.24 -15.31 -1.50
CA ASP A 110 -19.33 -16.45 -0.57
C ASP A 110 -17.97 -16.80 0.08
N LEU A 111 -17.14 -15.78 0.34
CA LEU A 111 -15.86 -15.96 1.03
C LEU A 111 -16.03 -16.01 2.56
N PRO A 112 -15.16 -16.76 3.28
CA PRO A 112 -15.17 -16.78 4.76
C PRO A 112 -14.91 -15.41 5.38
N PHE A 113 -14.32 -14.51 4.60
CA PHE A 113 -14.18 -13.09 4.89
C PHE A 113 -15.18 -12.34 4.01
N ASN A 114 -16.24 -11.78 4.59
CA ASN A 114 -17.19 -10.97 3.82
C ASN A 114 -16.48 -9.74 3.23
N GLU A 115 -17.03 -9.12 2.18
CA GLU A 115 -16.48 -7.87 1.61
C GLU A 115 -16.32 -6.76 2.67
N GLU A 116 -17.12 -6.82 3.73
CA GLU A 116 -17.10 -5.92 4.88
C GLU A 116 -15.83 -6.09 5.74
N PHE A 117 -15.33 -7.32 5.90
CA PHE A 117 -14.04 -7.60 6.55
C PHE A 117 -12.90 -6.87 5.82
N PHE A 118 -12.97 -6.70 4.50
CA PHE A 118 -11.93 -5.97 3.75
C PHE A 118 -12.20 -4.48 3.58
N LYS A 119 -13.47 -4.07 3.63
CA LYS A 119 -13.88 -2.65 3.56
C LYS A 119 -13.67 -1.93 4.89
N GLU A 120 -13.77 -2.65 6.00
CA GLU A 120 -13.53 -2.20 7.37
C GLU A 120 -12.55 -3.16 8.06
N LEU A 121 -11.26 -3.06 7.77
CA LEU A 121 -10.23 -3.74 8.56
C LEU A 121 -9.68 -2.79 9.64
N PRO A 122 -10.30 -2.81 10.84
CA PRO A 122 -9.54 -2.56 12.05
C PRO A 122 -9.88 -3.55 13.18
N ASP A 123 -10.29 -4.79 12.89
CA ASP A 123 -10.39 -5.81 13.95
C ASP A 123 -9.49 -7.02 13.68
N LEU A 124 -8.19 -6.81 13.91
CA LEU A 124 -7.14 -7.84 13.90
C LEU A 124 -7.37 -8.93 14.96
N SER A 125 -8.27 -8.69 15.93
CA SER A 125 -8.72 -9.71 16.89
C SER A 125 -9.40 -10.87 16.15
N LYS A 126 -10.23 -10.55 15.16
CA LYS A 126 -10.90 -11.55 14.30
C LYS A 126 -9.92 -12.30 13.41
N LEU A 127 -8.84 -11.65 12.97
CA LEU A 127 -7.75 -12.32 12.27
C LEU A 127 -7.05 -13.33 13.19
N THR A 128 -6.79 -12.95 14.44
CA THR A 128 -6.15 -13.83 15.44
C THR A 128 -7.00 -15.06 15.72
N GLU A 129 -8.31 -14.90 15.86
CA GLU A 129 -9.26 -16.00 16.05
C GLU A 129 -9.24 -16.97 14.87
N LEU A 130 -9.34 -16.46 13.63
CA LEU A 130 -9.34 -17.28 12.42
C LEU A 130 -8.02 -18.03 12.20
N VAL A 131 -6.91 -17.43 12.61
CA VAL A 131 -5.58 -18.06 12.55
C VAL A 131 -5.47 -19.18 13.59
N ASP A 132 -6.04 -18.98 14.78
CA ASP A 132 -6.05 -19.99 15.84
C ASP A 132 -7.01 -21.15 15.54
N GLU A 133 -8.09 -20.92 14.77
CA GLU A 133 -9.00 -21.97 14.29
C GLU A 133 -8.37 -22.87 13.23
N ASN A 134 -7.34 -22.39 12.52
CA ASN A 134 -6.63 -23.20 11.55
C ASN A 134 -5.69 -24.20 12.27
N ALA A 135 -6.02 -25.50 12.16
CA ALA A 135 -5.29 -26.59 12.81
C ALA A 135 -3.77 -26.63 12.50
N MET A 136 -3.34 -26.06 11.36
CA MET A 136 -1.92 -25.98 11.02
C MET A 136 -1.22 -24.79 11.66
N LEU A 137 -1.92 -23.66 11.82
CA LEU A 137 -1.38 -22.38 12.32
C LEU A 137 -1.50 -22.24 13.84
N SER A 138 -2.43 -22.95 14.47
CA SER A 138 -2.65 -22.95 15.93
C SER A 138 -1.39 -23.35 16.73
N ARG A 139 -0.49 -24.15 16.15
CA ARG A 139 0.80 -24.50 16.75
C ARG A 139 1.75 -23.29 16.92
N TYR A 140 1.51 -22.21 16.18
CA TYR A 140 2.32 -20.98 16.18
C TYR A 140 1.65 -19.81 16.90
N LYS A 141 0.71 -20.09 17.81
CA LYS A 141 -0.11 -19.09 18.51
C LYS A 141 0.65 -17.88 19.03
N ALA A 142 1.79 -18.09 19.71
CA ALA A 142 2.61 -16.99 20.23
C ALA A 142 3.20 -16.09 19.13
N MET A 143 3.56 -16.67 17.98
CA MET A 143 4.03 -15.92 16.81
C MET A 143 2.87 -15.15 16.17
N ASN A 144 1.71 -15.80 16.00
CA ASN A 144 0.52 -15.18 15.40
C ASN A 144 0.05 -13.98 16.22
N GLN A 145 0.06 -14.09 17.56
CA GLN A 145 -0.26 -12.98 18.46
C GLN A 145 0.74 -11.82 18.34
N SER A 146 2.04 -12.13 18.26
CA SER A 146 3.07 -11.10 18.05
C SER A 146 2.89 -10.38 16.71
N ILE A 147 2.56 -11.12 15.64
CA ILE A 147 2.28 -10.55 14.32
C ILE A 147 1.04 -9.65 14.38
N CYS A 148 -0.05 -10.09 15.00
CA CYS A 148 -1.26 -9.29 15.10
C CYS A 148 -1.04 -8.02 15.93
N SER A 149 -0.27 -8.11 17.02
CA SER A 149 0.15 -6.93 17.79
C SER A 149 0.94 -5.95 16.91
N LEU A 150 1.93 -6.44 16.16
CA LEU A 150 2.72 -5.60 15.25
C LEU A 150 1.83 -4.90 14.22
N ILE A 151 0.87 -5.61 13.61
CA ILE A 151 -0.03 -5.00 12.62
C ILE A 151 -0.89 -3.91 13.29
N ASN A 152 -1.35 -4.15 14.52
CA ASN A 152 -2.15 -3.19 15.27
C ASN A 152 -1.34 -1.96 15.68
N ASP A 153 -0.11 -2.16 16.15
CA ASP A 153 0.80 -1.08 16.57
C ASP A 153 1.14 -0.14 15.42
N PHE A 154 1.14 -0.66 14.19
CA PHE A 154 1.38 0.16 13.03
C PHE A 154 0.15 0.96 12.61
N ASP A 155 -1.10 0.58 12.91
CA ASP A 155 -2.35 1.27 12.48
C ASP A 155 -2.40 1.66 10.97
N LEU A 156 -1.42 1.19 10.19
CA LEU A 156 -0.94 1.79 8.93
C LEU A 156 -1.31 0.94 7.72
N VAL A 157 -1.86 -0.26 7.94
CA VAL A 157 -2.14 -1.21 6.86
C VAL A 157 -3.64 -1.37 6.66
N SER A 158 -4.31 -0.26 6.36
CA SER A 158 -5.63 -0.31 5.75
C SER A 158 -5.51 -0.66 4.26
N PHE A 159 -6.49 -1.41 3.75
CA PHE A 159 -6.56 -1.78 2.35
C PHE A 159 -7.79 -1.17 1.68
N ILE A 160 -7.63 -0.71 0.45
CA ILE A 160 -8.74 -0.25 -0.39
C ILE A 160 -8.97 -1.28 -1.48
N GLY A 161 -10.15 -1.89 -1.51
CA GLY A 161 -10.55 -2.78 -2.59
C GLY A 161 -10.81 -2.00 -3.88
N VAL A 162 -10.14 -2.39 -4.97
CA VAL A 162 -10.33 -1.80 -6.30
C VAL A 162 -10.94 -2.77 -7.29
N ASP A 163 -11.99 -2.30 -7.95
CA ASP A 163 -12.61 -2.93 -9.12
C ASP A 163 -12.36 -2.01 -10.33
N VAL A 164 -11.57 -2.51 -11.28
CA VAL A 164 -11.17 -1.78 -12.49
C VAL A 164 -12.34 -1.46 -13.42
N ASN A 165 -13.43 -2.21 -13.32
CA ASN A 165 -14.64 -1.98 -14.09
C ASN A 165 -15.52 -0.87 -13.46
N CYS A 166 -15.25 -0.50 -12.20
CA CYS A 166 -16.02 0.48 -11.45
C CYS A 166 -15.26 1.81 -11.30
N LYS A 167 -15.67 2.84 -12.06
CA LYS A 167 -15.09 4.20 -11.98
C LYS A 167 -15.11 4.78 -10.57
N LYS A 168 -16.18 4.54 -9.79
CA LYS A 168 -16.27 5.01 -8.40
C LYS A 168 -15.21 4.36 -7.52
N SER A 169 -14.90 3.09 -7.75
CA SER A 169 -13.86 2.37 -7.01
C SER A 169 -12.48 2.93 -7.33
N MET A 170 -12.18 3.13 -8.62
CA MET A 170 -10.93 3.77 -9.07
C MET A 170 -10.76 5.19 -8.50
N LEU A 171 -11.83 5.99 -8.44
CA LEU A 171 -11.79 7.33 -7.85
C LEU A 171 -11.48 7.31 -6.34
N LYS A 172 -11.97 6.32 -5.60
CA LYS A 172 -11.61 6.18 -4.17
C LYS A 172 -10.11 5.96 -3.98
N VAL A 173 -9.51 5.13 -4.82
CA VAL A 173 -8.06 4.86 -4.78
C VAL A 173 -7.27 6.12 -5.12
N LEU A 174 -7.69 6.87 -6.15
CA LEU A 174 -7.06 8.14 -6.51
C LEU A 174 -7.13 9.16 -5.37
N ASN A 175 -8.31 9.34 -4.77
CA ASN A 175 -8.48 10.24 -3.63
C ASN A 175 -7.60 9.83 -2.44
N ALA A 176 -7.48 8.53 -2.17
CA ALA A 176 -6.59 8.05 -1.10
C ALA A 176 -5.12 8.34 -1.40
N ALA A 177 -4.69 8.21 -2.66
CA ALA A 177 -3.35 8.57 -3.10
C ALA A 177 -3.09 10.08 -2.95
N ASP A 178 -4.06 10.93 -3.31
CA ASP A 178 -3.99 12.39 -3.16
C ASP A 178 -3.97 12.86 -1.70
N MET A 179 -4.65 12.13 -0.82
CA MET A 179 -4.56 12.38 0.62
C MET A 179 -3.18 11.97 1.15
N ALA A 180 -2.68 10.79 0.75
CA ALA A 180 -1.42 10.24 1.24
C ALA A 180 -0.19 11.05 0.78
N ASN A 181 -0.21 11.59 -0.45
CA ASN A 181 0.86 12.45 -0.96
C ASN A 181 0.69 13.94 -0.55
N GLY A 182 -0.38 14.27 0.19
CA GLY A 182 -0.70 15.62 0.67
C GLY A 182 -1.25 16.59 -0.38
N PHE A 183 -1.58 16.14 -1.61
CA PHE A 183 -2.22 16.95 -2.66
C PHE A 183 -3.54 17.56 -2.19
N ALA A 184 -4.44 16.74 -1.65
CA ALA A 184 -5.76 17.17 -1.20
C ALA A 184 -5.72 18.20 -0.04
N LEU A 185 -4.69 18.15 0.81
CA LEU A 185 -4.51 19.12 1.90
C LEU A 185 -4.11 20.52 1.41
N VAL A 186 -3.48 20.61 0.23
CA VAL A 186 -3.03 21.89 -0.35
C VAL A 186 -4.13 22.55 -1.18
N GLU A 187 -5.05 21.77 -1.76
CA GLU A 187 -6.24 22.33 -2.40
C GLU A 187 -7.26 22.89 -1.39
N GLN A 188 -7.23 22.42 -0.13
CA GLN A 188 -8.05 23.00 0.93
C GLN A 188 -7.38 24.25 1.53
N ALA A 189 -7.95 25.42 1.24
CA ALA A 189 -7.44 26.72 1.64
C ALA A 189 -7.39 26.97 3.17
N ASP A 190 -7.98 26.11 4.00
CA ASP A 190 -7.93 26.25 5.47
C ASP A 190 -8.16 24.90 6.18
N LEU A 191 -7.10 24.38 6.81
CA LEU A 191 -7.11 23.14 7.60
C LEU A 191 -8.09 23.19 8.79
N ARG A 192 -8.51 24.39 9.24
CA ARG A 192 -9.42 24.57 10.38
C ARG A 192 -10.85 24.12 10.07
N ASN A 193 -11.26 24.11 8.81
CA ASN A 193 -12.63 23.72 8.43
C ASN A 193 -12.86 22.20 8.45
N ILE A 194 -11.80 21.39 8.56
CA ILE A 194 -11.92 19.93 8.62
C ILE A 194 -12.40 19.47 10.01
N VAL A 195 -11.98 20.15 11.08
CA VAL A 195 -12.30 19.76 12.47
C VAL A 195 -13.75 20.10 12.85
N PHE A 196 -14.35 21.13 12.24
CA PHE A 196 -15.69 21.61 12.59
C PHE A 196 -16.83 20.99 11.78
N THR A 197 -16.57 20.06 10.85
CA THR A 197 -17.63 19.43 10.05
C THR A 197 -18.14 18.09 10.60
N HIS A 198 -17.65 17.63 11.76
CA HIS A 198 -18.13 16.42 12.44
C HIS A 198 -18.85 16.67 13.78
N SER A 199 -19.19 17.92 14.07
CA SER A 199 -20.12 18.26 15.16
C SER A 199 -21.17 19.20 14.60
N ASP A 200 -22.24 18.63 14.05
CA ASP A 200 -23.63 19.09 14.19
C ASP A 200 -24.53 18.53 13.08
N SER A 201 -25.24 17.46 13.39
CA SER A 201 -26.65 17.32 13.00
C SER A 201 -27.29 16.20 13.84
N HIS A 202 -27.98 16.63 14.89
CA HIS A 202 -29.12 15.92 15.46
C HIS A 202 -30.19 15.63 14.41
#